data_AF-A0A7Y9MGV2-F1
#
_entry.id   AF-A0A7Y9MGV2-F1
#
_cell.length_a   1.000
_cell.length_b   1.000
_cell.length_c   1.000
_cell.angle_alpha   90.00
_cell.angle_beta   90.00
_cell.angle_gamma   90.00
#
_symmetry.space_group_name_H-M   'P 1'
#
loop_
_entity.id
_entity.type
_entity.pdbx_description
1 polymer ?
#
loop_
_entity_poly.entity_id
_entity_poly.type
_entity_poly.pdbx_seq_one_letter_code
_entity_poly.pdbx_strand_id
1 'polypeptide(L)'
;MTRLRSTLLGGLIAVSAVIFLAYIGLYFFDFGLFVTLPEAITRIFVENPFLMYVALALLVAAMLAKIRTDRAMRRERSGEQN
;
A
#
# COMPACT_ATOMS: atom_id res chain seq x y z
N MET A 1 -17.39 -0.84 -13.39
CA MET A 1 -16.76 -1.43 -12.18
C MET A 1 -15.22 -1.31 -12.11
N THR A 2 -14.49 -1.30 -13.23
CA THR A 2 -13.01 -1.36 -13.27
C THR A 2 -12.30 -0.12 -12.71
N ARG A 3 -12.86 1.08 -12.91
CA ARG A 3 -12.27 2.34 -12.38
C ARG A 3 -12.22 2.39 -10.85
N LEU A 4 -13.32 2.02 -10.18
CA LEU A 4 -13.40 1.99 -8.71
C LEU A 4 -12.37 1.02 -8.10
N ARG A 5 -12.20 -0.15 -8.71
CA ARG A 5 -11.18 -1.13 -8.28
C ARG A 5 -9.76 -0.57 -8.41
N SER A 6 -9.45 0.11 -9.51
CA SER A 6 -8.13 0.72 -9.73
C SER A 6 -7.86 1.84 -8.70
N THR A 7 -8.85 2.69 -8.40
CA THR A 7 -8.73 3.72 -7.36
C THR A 7 -8.53 3.11 -5.97
N LEU A 8 -9.31 2.09 -5.61
CA LEU A 8 -9.18 1.38 -4.33
C LEU A 8 -7.80 0.72 -4.18
N LEU A 9 -7.31 0.06 -5.23
CA LEU A 9 -5.97 -0.53 -5.26
C LEU A 9 -4.89 0.55 -5.12
N GLY A 10 -5.05 1.69 -5.78
CA GLY A 10 -4.14 2.84 -5.64
C GLY A 10 -4.12 3.39 -4.21
N GLY A 11 -5.29 3.55 -3.59
CA GLY A 11 -5.40 3.97 -2.19
C GLY A 11 -4.77 2.96 -1.24
N LEU A 12 -5.02 1.66 -1.44
CA LEU A 12 -4.43 0.60 -0.64
C LEU A 12 -2.90 0.56 -0.77
N ILE A 13 -2.37 0.75 -1.97
CA ILE A 13 -0.92 0.88 -2.21
C ILE A 13 -0.37 2.08 -1.47
N ALA A 14 -1.00 3.25 -1.58
CA ALA A 14 -0.55 4.46 -0.91
C ALA A 14 -0.53 4.30 0.61
N VAL A 15 -1.62 3.80 1.21
CA VAL A 15 -1.72 3.57 2.66
C VAL A 15 -0.67 2.55 3.12
N SER A 16 -0.53 1.43 2.41
CA SER A 16 0.44 0.40 2.76
C SER A 16 1.88 0.90 2.65
N ALA A 17 2.18 1.69 1.61
CA ALA A 17 3.50 2.30 1.43
C ALA A 17 3.81 3.31 2.53
N VAL A 18 2.84 4.16 2.92
CA VAL A 18 3.01 5.13 4.02
C VAL A 18 3.30 4.42 5.33
N ILE A 19 2.54 3.37 5.67
CA ILE A 19 2.77 2.58 6.89
C ILE A 19 4.16 1.92 6.85
N PHE A 20 4.54 1.34 5.72
CA PHE A 20 5.85 0.71 5.55
C PHE A 20 7.00 1.72 5.68
N LEU A 21 6.88 2.89 5.05
CA LEU A 21 7.86 3.96 5.20
C LEU A 21 7.92 4.50 6.63
N ALA A 22 6.80 4.57 7.34
CA ALA A 22 6.77 4.99 8.74
C ALA A 22 7.55 4.03 9.64
N TYR A 23 7.48 2.72 9.39
CA TYR A 23 8.33 1.73 10.07
C TYR A 23 9.81 1.93 9.76
N ILE A 24 10.17 2.14 8.49
CA ILE A 24 11.57 2.38 8.10
C ILE A 24 12.11 3.66 8.75
N GLY A 25 11.34 4.75 8.71
CA GLY A 25 11.73 6.02 9.31
C GLY A 25 11.97 5.89 10.82
N LEU A 26 11.08 5.19 11.52
CA LEU A 26 11.23 4.91 12.94
C LEU A 26 12.47 4.05 13.22
N TYR A 27 12.65 2.94 12.51
CA TYR A 27 13.69 1.96 12.85
C TYR A 27 15.11 2.40 12.47
N PHE A 28 15.28 3.16 11.39
CA PHE A 28 16.60 3.53 10.86
C PHE A 28 17.00 4.98 11.13
N PHE A 29 16.05 5.88 11.36
CA PHE A 29 16.31 7.31 11.41
C PHE A 29 15.70 8.01 12.63
N ASP A 30 14.97 7.30 13.50
CA ASP A 30 14.17 7.88 14.60
C ASP A 30 13.33 9.09 14.12
N PHE A 31 12.79 9.01 12.91
CA PHE A 31 12.13 10.11 12.23
C PHE A 31 10.89 9.63 11.48
N GLY A 32 9.90 10.51 11.30
CA GLY A 32 8.73 10.25 10.47
C GLY A 32 7.42 10.08 11.24
N LEU A 33 6.44 9.47 10.58
CA LEU A 33 5.02 9.52 10.98
C LEU A 33 4.75 8.90 12.37
N PHE A 34 5.48 7.84 12.73
CA PHE A 34 5.32 7.21 14.06
C PHE A 34 5.99 7.99 15.20
N VAL A 35 6.90 8.91 14.89
CA VAL A 35 7.52 9.79 15.89
C VAL A 35 6.69 11.04 16.12
N THR A 36 5.96 11.50 15.09
CA THR A 36 5.13 12.71 15.17
C THR A 36 3.70 12.45 15.66
N LEU A 37 3.20 11.22 15.54
CA LEU A 37 1.87 10.85 15.99
C LEU A 37 1.82 10.57 17.50
N PRO A 38 0.66 10.81 18.15
CA PRO A 38 0.44 10.42 19.54
C PRO A 38 0.66 8.93 19.77
N GLU A 39 1.21 8.60 20.93
CA GLU A 39 1.51 7.21 21.33
C GLU A 39 0.28 6.31 21.25
N ALA A 40 -0.92 6.81 21.57
CA ALA A 40 -2.16 6.03 21.47
C ALA A 40 -2.42 5.46 20.06
N ILE A 41 -1.96 6.13 19.01
CA ILE A 41 -2.13 5.69 17.61
C ILE A 41 -0.98 4.78 17.19
N THR A 42 0.26 5.10 17.59
CA THR A 42 1.46 4.41 17.14
C THR A 42 1.76 3.16 17.95
N ARG A 43 1.27 3.07 19.18
CA ARG A 43 1.49 1.95 20.12
C ARG A 43 1.19 0.60 19.50
N ILE A 44 0.06 0.44 18.81
CA ILE A 44 -0.31 -0.83 18.16
C ILE A 44 0.74 -1.24 17.13
N PHE A 45 1.29 -0.27 16.37
CA PHE A 45 2.30 -0.52 15.36
C PHE A 45 3.67 -0.81 15.98
N VAL A 46 4.05 -0.07 17.02
CA VAL A 46 5.35 -0.24 17.69
C VAL A 46 5.41 -1.54 18.50
N GLU A 47 4.33 -1.90 19.20
CA GLU A 47 4.26 -3.14 19.98
C GLU A 47 4.19 -4.40 19.10
N ASN A 48 3.77 -4.26 17.84
CA ASN A 48 3.57 -5.37 16.91
C ASN A 48 4.45 -5.19 15.66
N PRO A 49 5.76 -5.46 15.73
CA PRO A 49 6.68 -5.27 14.61
C PRO A 49 6.32 -6.14 13.38
N PHE A 50 5.55 -7.23 13.58
CA PHE A 50 5.08 -8.05 12.48
C PHE A 50 4.15 -7.30 11.51
N LEU A 51 3.48 -6.23 11.96
CA LEU A 51 2.61 -5.41 11.12
C LEU A 51 3.37 -4.71 9.98
N MET A 52 4.68 -4.49 10.13
CA MET A 52 5.53 -4.04 9.03
C MET A 52 5.50 -5.02 7.85
N TYR A 53 5.61 -6.32 8.13
CA TYR A 53 5.56 -7.36 7.10
C TYR A 53 4.15 -7.53 6.53
N VAL A 54 3.11 -7.33 7.34
CA VAL A 54 1.72 -7.31 6.86
C VAL A 54 1.50 -6.15 5.89
N ALA A 55 1.99 -4.95 6.23
CA ALA A 55 1.93 -3.78 5.34
C ALA A 55 2.69 -4.04 4.03
N LEU A 56 3.89 -4.63 4.10
CA LEU A 56 4.66 -5.02 2.91
C LEU A 56 3.92 -6.05 2.05
N ALA A 57 3.35 -7.09 2.67
CA ALA A 57 2.59 -8.13 1.96
C ALA A 57 1.36 -7.55 1.27
N LEU A 58 0.62 -6.65 1.95
CA LEU A 58 -0.52 -5.94 1.37
C LEU A 58 -0.09 -5.03 0.21
N LEU A 59 1.03 -4.31 0.36
CA LEU A 59 1.59 -3.47 -0.70
C LEU A 59 1.89 -4.30 -1.95
N VAL A 60 2.60 -5.42 -1.80
CA VAL A 60 2.95 -6.32 -2.90
C VAL A 60 1.70 -6.93 -3.54
N ALA A 61 0.75 -7.42 -2.73
CA ALA A 61 -0.50 -7.99 -3.23
C ALA A 61 -1.32 -6.95 -4.02
N ALA A 62 -1.41 -5.72 -3.51
CA ALA A 62 -2.13 -4.63 -4.18
C ALA A 62 -1.43 -4.20 -5.48
N MET A 63 -0.09 -4.15 -5.51
CA MET A 63 0.67 -3.90 -6.74
C MET A 63 0.43 -4.98 -7.80
N LEU A 64 0.49 -6.26 -7.42
CA LEU A 64 0.22 -7.37 -8.35
C LEU A 64 -1.21 -7.32 -8.91
N ALA A 65 -2.19 -7.04 -8.04
CA ALA A 65 -3.58 -6.89 -8.46
C ALA A 65 -3.79 -5.68 -9.39
N LYS A 66 -3.12 -4.55 -9.13
CA LYS A 66 -3.14 -3.39 -10.02
C LYS A 66 -2.54 -3.70 -11.39
N ILE A 67 -1.38 -4.36 -11.45
CA ILE A 67 -0.74 -4.77 -12.71
C ILE A 67 -1.66 -5.69 -13.52
N ARG A 68 -2.30 -6.68 -12.87
CA ARG A 68 -3.26 -7.57 -13.54
C ARG A 68 -4.47 -6.80 -14.08
N THR A 69 -4.99 -5.85 -13.30
CA THR A 69 -6.15 -5.03 -13.70
C THR A 69 -5.81 -4.13 -14.89
N ASP A 70 -4.65 -3.47 -14.87
CA ASP A 70 -4.18 -2.63 -15.99
C ASP A 70 -3.94 -3.45 -17.26
N ARG A 71 -3.37 -4.67 -17.13
CA ARG A 71 -3.20 -5.58 -18.27
C ARG A 71 -4.54 -6.03 -18.85
N ALA A 72 -5.53 -6.32 -18.01
CA ALA A 72 -6.88 -6.66 -18.46
C ALA A 72 -7.54 -5.50 -19.21
N MET A 73 -7.45 -4.28 -18.68
CA MET A 73 -8.00 -3.08 -19.32
C MET A 73 -7.30 -2.73 -20.64
N ARG A 74 -5.98 -2.99 -20.76
CA ARG A 74 -5.26 -2.83 -22.03
C ARG A 74 -5.71 -3.84 -23.09
N ARG A 75 -6.03 -5.08 -22.70
CA ARG A 75 -6.52 -6.11 -23.63
C ARG A 75 -7.90 -5.78 -24.20
N GLU A 76 -8.80 -5.23 -23.38
CA GLU A 76 -10.12 -4.78 -23.85
C GLU A 76 -9.98 -3.68 -24.92
N ARG A 77 -9.13 -2.67 -24.68
CA ARG A 77 -8.92 -1.58 -25.65
C ARG A 77 -8.25 -2.00 -26.96
N SER A 78 -7.43 -3.05 -26.95
CA SER A 78 -6.78 -3.54 -28.16
C SER A 78 -7.67 -4.49 -28.99
N GLY A 79 -8.74 -5.05 -28.40
CA GLY A 79 -9.72 -5.88 -29.11
C GLY A 79 -10.80 -5.08 -29.84
N GLU A 80 -11.06 -3.83 -29.44
CA GLU A 80 -12.06 -2.94 -30.07
C GLU A 80 -11.53 -2.18 -31.32
N GLN A 81 -10.28 -2.38 -31.73
CA GLN A 81 -9.68 -1.74 -32.93
C GLN A 81 -9.47 -2.69 -34.12
N ASN A 82 -10.05 -3.89 -34.09
CA ASN A 82 -9.99 -4.87 -35.19
C ASN A 82 -11.39 -5.31 -35.58
#